data_AF-A0A553FLP9-F1
#
_entry.id   AF-A0A553FLP9-F1
#
_cell.length_a   1.000
_cell.length_b   1.000
_cell.length_c   1.000
_cell.angle_alpha   90.00
_cell.angle_beta   90.00
_cell.angle_gamma   90.00
#
_symmetry.space_group_name_H-M   'P 1'
#
loop_
_entity.id
_entity.type
_entity.pdbx_description
1 polymer ?
#
loop_
_entity_poly.entity_id
_entity_poly.type
_entity_poly.pdbx_seq_one_letter_code
_entity_poly.pdbx_strand_id
1 'polypeptide(L)' 'MNQAILFNDDHCFDEEQQAWKFTGQLSGDRITIYIRDTKREISQDLKFTWEDRVEEWLEDNEPDVDNCIWL' A
#
# COMPACT_ATOMS: atom_id res chain seq x y z
N MET A 1 0.69 -5.30 17.39
CA MET A 1 0.13 -5.15 16.03
C MET A 1 -1.10 -6.01 15.94
N ASN A 2 -2.28 -5.39 15.90
CA ASN A 2 -3.47 -6.02 15.33
C ASN A 2 -3.39 -5.65 13.86
N GLN A 3 -3.17 -6.60 12.95
CA GLN A 3 -3.16 -6.26 11.53
C GLN A 3 -4.56 -5.81 11.12
N ALA A 4 -4.72 -4.51 10.89
CA ALA A 4 -5.98 -3.92 10.43
C ALA A 4 -6.26 -4.24 8.95
N ILE A 5 -5.23 -4.66 8.21
CA ILE A 5 -5.25 -4.85 6.75
C ILE A 5 -4.58 -6.17 6.35
N LEU A 6 -5.07 -6.79 5.28
CA LEU A 6 -4.44 -7.94 4.60
C LEU A 6 -3.88 -7.51 3.24
N PHE A 7 -2.58 -7.68 2.99
CA PHE A 7 -1.96 -7.33 1.72
C PHE A 7 -2.02 -8.46 0.69
N ASN A 8 -2.25 -8.13 -0.59
CA ASN A 8 -2.46 -9.10 -1.67
C ASN A 8 -1.19 -9.50 -2.44
N ASP A 9 -0.04 -8.93 -2.10
CA ASP A 9 1.25 -9.12 -2.77
C ASP A 9 1.23 -8.85 -4.30
N ASP A 10 0.36 -7.94 -4.76
CA ASP A 10 0.15 -7.60 -6.18
C ASP A 10 0.89 -6.32 -6.62
N HIS A 11 2.10 -6.14 -6.10
CA HIS A 11 2.96 -4.98 -6.36
C HIS A 11 3.28 -4.80 -7.85
N CYS A 12 2.99 -3.62 -8.39
CA CYS A 12 3.32 -3.21 -9.75
C CYS A 12 3.74 -1.74 -9.77
N PHE A 13 4.61 -1.38 -10.71
CA PHE A 13 4.97 0.03 -10.91
C PHE A 13 3.98 0.67 -11.88
N ASP A 14 3.32 1.73 -11.44
CA ASP A 14 2.44 2.58 -12.24
C ASP A 14 3.26 3.70 -12.89
N GLU A 15 3.50 3.58 -14.20
CA GLU A 15 4.28 4.55 -14.98
C GLU A 15 3.56 5.89 -15.14
N GLU A 16 2.23 5.93 -15.11
CA GLU A 16 1.47 7.18 -15.25
C GLU A 16 1.60 8.01 -13.98
N GLN A 17 1.49 7.35 -12.83
CA GLN A 17 1.56 7.99 -11.51
C GLN A 17 3.00 8.09 -10.96
N GLN A 18 3.98 7.44 -11.62
CA GLN A 18 5.36 7.32 -11.16
C GLN A 18 5.44 6.81 -9.71
N ALA A 19 4.70 5.74 -9.41
CA ALA A 19 4.55 5.18 -8.07
C ALA A 19 4.42 3.65 -8.09
N TRP A 20 4.80 3.00 -7.00
CA TRP A 20 4.46 1.61 -6.75
C TRP A 20 3.03 1.50 -6.29
N LYS A 21 2.30 0.55 -6.86
CA LYS A 21 0.90 0.27 -6.58
C LYS A 21 0.74 -1.17 -6.12
N PHE A 22 -0.01 -1.36 -5.05
CA PHE A 22 -0.46 -2.68 -4.58
C PHE A 22 -1.81 -2.53 -3.89
N THR A 23 -2.45 -3.65 -3.59
CA THR A 23 -3.77 -3.66 -2.98
C THR A 23 -3.79 -4.46 -1.69
N GLY A 24 -4.72 -4.09 -0.82
CA GLY A 24 -5.00 -4.80 0.40
C GLY A 24 -6.49 -4.84 0.70
N GLN A 25 -6.86 -5.59 1.73
CA GLN A 25 -8.23 -5.71 2.21
C GLN A 25 -8.32 -5.13 3.63
N LEU A 26 -9.09 -4.05 3.78
CA LEU A 26 -9.37 -3.37 5.04
C LEU A 26 -10.85 -3.54 5.36
N SER A 27 -11.20 -4.21 6.46
CA SER A 27 -12.59 -4.46 6.86
C SER A 27 -13.48 -5.13 5.79
N GLY A 28 -12.88 -5.91 4.88
CA GLY A 28 -13.59 -6.57 3.77
C GLY A 28 -13.58 -5.79 2.46
N ASP A 29 -13.26 -4.49 2.49
CA ASP A 29 -13.16 -3.66 1.30
C ASP A 29 -11.75 -3.69 0.70
N ARG A 30 -11.68 -3.66 -0.63
CA ARG A 30 -10.41 -3.57 -1.36
C ARG A 30 -9.94 -2.13 -1.37
N ILE A 31 -8.73 -1.89 -0.89
CA ILE A 31 -8.05 -0.60 -0.97
C ILE A 31 -6.86 -0.66 -1.93
N THR A 32 -6.54 0.48 -2.54
CA THR A 32 -5.37 0.64 -3.41
C THR A 32 -4.34 1.54 -2.74
N ILE A 33 -3.12 1.06 -2.59
CA ILE A 33 -2.01 1.81 -2.01
C ILE A 33 -1.07 2.25 -3.13
N TYR A 34 -0.67 3.52 -3.08
CA TYR A 34 0.38 4.08 -3.91
C TYR A 34 1.54 4.57 -3.05
N ILE A 35 2.76 4.12 -3.37
CA ILE A 35 4.01 4.56 -2.75
C ILE A 35 4.85 5.29 -3.80
N ARG A 36 5.12 6.57 -3.57
CA ARG A 36 6.05 7.34 -4.41
C ARG A 36 7.48 6.84 -4.21
N ASP A 37 7.95 6.08 -5.18
CA ASP A 37 9.33 5.61 -5.24
C ASP A 37 9.74 5.40 -6.71
N THR A 38 11.04 5.29 -6.98
CA THR A 38 11.59 4.99 -8.29
C THR A 38 11.31 3.55 -8.71
N LYS A 39 11.15 3.33 -10.02
CA LYS A 39 11.06 2.00 -10.61
C LYS A 39 12.35 1.21 -10.37
N ARG A 40 12.25 0.09 -9.66
CA ARG A 40 13.36 -0.81 -9.33
C ARG A 40 12.87 -2.25 -9.17
N GLU A 41 13.78 -3.21 -9.14
CA GLU A 41 13.43 -4.54 -8.62
C GLU A 41 13.15 -4.41 -7.12
N ILE A 42 12.03 -4.96 -6.65
CA ILE A 42 11.62 -4.88 -5.25
C ILE A 42 11.98 -6.17 -4.53
N SER A 43 12.67 -6.05 -3.40
CA SER A 43 12.92 -7.17 -2.49
C SER A 43 11.72 -7.42 -1.58
N GLN A 44 11.68 -8.59 -0.97
CA GLN A 44 10.68 -8.90 0.05
C GLN A 44 10.76 -7.94 1.25
N ASP A 45 11.97 -7.59 1.69
CA ASP A 45 12.18 -6.61 2.78
C ASP A 45 11.59 -5.24 2.45
N LEU A 46 11.67 -4.80 1.19
CA LEU A 46 11.11 -3.53 0.75
C LEU A 46 9.57 -3.56 0.76
N LYS A 47 8.96 -4.68 0.35
CA LYS A 47 7.51 -4.88 0.45
C LYS A 47 7.05 -4.77 1.90
N PHE A 48 7.70 -5.49 2.82
CA PHE A 48 7.37 -5.40 4.25
C PHE A 48 7.56 -3.99 4.81
N THR A 49 8.59 -3.28 4.38
CA THR A 49 8.78 -1.86 4.76
C THR A 49 7.59 -0.98 4.33
N TRP A 50 7.03 -1.22 3.14
CA TRP A 50 5.85 -0.48 2.68
C TRP A 50 4.58 -0.90 3.40
N GLU A 51 4.41 -2.19 3.68
CA GLU A 51 3.29 -2.74 4.43
C GLU A 51 3.25 -2.16 5.85
N ASP A 52 4.38 -2.15 6.57
CA ASP A 52 4.52 -1.53 7.89
C ASP A 52 4.16 -0.04 7.85
N ARG A 53 4.64 0.69 6.83
CA ARG A 53 4.34 2.11 6.64
C ARG A 53 2.85 2.37 6.41
N VAL A 54 2.15 1.47 5.70
CA VAL A 54 0.69 1.57 5.50
C VAL A 54 -0.04 1.28 6.80
N GLU A 55 0.37 0.27 7.56
CA GLU A 55 -0.21 -0.04 8.86
C GLU A 55 -0.07 1.13 9.83
N GLU A 56 1.13 1.72 9.96
CA GLU A 56 1.37 2.91 10.78
C GLU A 56 0.50 4.09 10.36
N TRP A 57 0.34 4.32 9.05
CA TRP A 57 -0.48 5.42 8.55
C TRP A 57 -1.97 5.22 8.88
N LEU A 58 -2.46 3.98 8.84
CA LEU A 58 -3.84 3.61 9.17
C LEU A 58 -4.18 3.74 10.67
N GLU A 59 -3.19 3.94 11.55
CA GLU A 59 -3.45 4.20 12.98
C GLU A 59 -4.14 5.55 13.20
N ASP A 60 -3.81 6.55 12.38
CA ASP A 60 -4.29 7.93 12.50
C ASP A 60 -5.18 8.39 11.33
N ASN A 61 -5.27 7.59 10.26
CA ASN A 61 -5.93 7.98 9.01
C ASN A 61 -6.82 6.87 8.45
N GLU A 62 -7.76 7.25 7.59
CA GLU A 62 -8.59 6.35 6.80
C GLU A 62 -8.31 6.56 5.31
N PRO A 63 -8.47 5.52 4.46
CA PRO A 63 -8.39 5.68 3.01
C PRO A 63 -9.30 6.81 2.51
N ASP A 64 -8.95 7.40 1.37
CA ASP A 64 -9.81 8.40 0.74
C ASP A 64 -11.15 7.81 0.25
N VAL A 65 -12.01 8.68 -0.29
CA VAL A 65 -13.36 8.31 -0.78
C VAL A 65 -13.34 7.27 -1.91
N ASP A 66 -12.21 7.10 -2.60
CA ASP A 66 -12.01 6.13 -3.67
C ASP A 66 -11.27 4.86 -3.16
N ASN A 67 -11.22 4.68 -1.84
CA ASN A 67 -10.48 3.60 -1.16
C ASN A 67 -8.99 3.56 -1.56
N CYS A 68 -8.40 4.74 -1.75
CA CYS A 68 -6.99 4.89 -2.07
C CYS A 68 -6.19 5.47 -0.90
N ILE A 69 -4.94 5.02 -0.79
CA ILE A 69 -3.93 5.58 0.12
C ILE A 69 -2.75 6.04 -0.73
N TRP A 70 -2.25 7.24 -0.47
CA TRP A 70 -1.10 7.83 -1.17
C TRP A 70 0.00 8.19 -0.18
N LEU A 71 1.16 7.54 -0.30
CA LEU A 71 2.34 7.69 0.58
C LEU A 71 3.62 8.02 -0.19
#